data_AF-A0A7X7P6R2-F1
#
_entry.id   AF-A0A7X7P6R2-F1
#
_cell.length_a   1.000
_cell.length_b   1.000
_cell.length_c   1.000
_cell.angle_alpha   90.00
_cell.angle_beta   90.00
_cell.angle_gamma   90.00
#
_symmetry.space_group_name_H-M   'P 1'
#
loop_
_entity.id
_entity.type
_entity.pdbx_description
1 polymer ?
#
loop_
_entity_poly.entity_id
_entity_poly.type
_entity_poly.pdbx_seq_one_letter_code
_entity_poly.pdbx_strand_id
1 'polypeptide(L)'
;MIDRLISYFSIIFSFDQNSPLLFTQFYFWAFFAIVFAVFSLIHNKFALRNAFLFFVSLFFYYKTSGSYVLILIFTVVANYYLAKWIHRNSSLSWRRFGVIIAVIVNLLTLSYFKYTYFFLDLIQQVFGLELHAYNFFNAASNYLFKTESLVDRIVLPVGISFFTFQAISYIVDVYRKTVVPVNKLLDFGFYLTFFP
;
A
#
# COMPACT_ATOMS: atom_id res chain seq x y z
N MET A 1 -32.02 6.99 17.54
CA MET A 1 -31.16 5.90 18.07
C MET A 1 -30.43 5.18 16.93
N ILE A 2 -31.13 4.84 15.85
CA ILE A 2 -30.53 4.30 14.62
C ILE A 2 -29.56 5.31 13.98
N ASP A 3 -29.89 6.60 13.92
CA ASP A 3 -28.98 7.61 13.33
C ASP A 3 -27.70 7.83 14.14
N ARG A 4 -27.76 7.64 15.47
CA ARG A 4 -26.56 7.64 16.33
C ARG A 4 -25.70 6.40 16.09
N LEU A 5 -26.31 5.23 15.88
CA LEU A 5 -25.57 4.03 15.52
C LEU A 5 -24.92 4.18 14.14
N ILE A 6 -25.65 4.69 13.15
CA ILE A 6 -25.13 4.96 11.80
C ILE A 6 -24.01 5.99 11.86
N SER A 7 -24.13 7.05 12.67
CA SER A 7 -23.05 8.04 12.84
C SER A 7 -21.82 7.45 13.53
N TYR A 8 -22.00 6.56 14.52
CA TYR A 8 -20.88 5.85 15.15
C TYR A 8 -20.20 4.88 14.18
N PHE A 9 -20.98 4.16 13.37
CA PHE A 9 -20.43 3.31 12.31
C PHE A 9 -19.71 4.15 11.25
N SER A 10 -20.26 5.29 10.83
CA SER A 10 -19.60 6.16 9.87
C SER A 10 -18.29 6.71 10.41
N ILE A 11 -18.20 7.06 11.70
CA ILE A 11 -16.94 7.49 12.35
C ILE A 11 -15.91 6.34 12.41
N ILE A 12 -16.35 5.12 12.70
CA ILE A 12 -15.48 3.93 12.72
C ILE A 12 -14.96 3.60 11.32
N PHE A 13 -15.77 3.77 10.27
CA PHE A 13 -15.39 3.45 8.90
C PHE A 13 -14.75 4.62 8.13
N SER A 14 -14.96 5.87 8.54
CA SER A 14 -14.35 7.06 7.92
C SER A 14 -12.89 7.21 8.35
N PHE A 15 -12.02 7.57 7.43
CA PHE A 15 -10.67 8.01 7.76
C PHE A 15 -10.72 9.30 8.59
N ASP A 16 -10.08 9.32 9.76
CA ASP A 16 -9.89 10.52 10.58
C ASP A 16 -8.39 10.70 10.82
N GLN A 17 -7.86 11.83 10.35
CA GLN A 17 -6.45 12.17 10.45
C GLN A 17 -6.02 12.51 11.89
N ASN A 18 -6.98 12.88 12.76
CA ASN A 18 -6.72 13.28 14.14
C ASN A 18 -6.75 12.11 15.14
N SER A 19 -7.28 10.95 14.74
CA SER A 19 -7.31 9.74 15.57
C SER A 19 -6.93 8.48 14.75
N PRO A 20 -5.67 8.36 14.31
CA PRO A 20 -5.21 7.14 13.66
C PRO A 20 -5.31 5.94 14.61
N LEU A 21 -5.51 4.74 14.07
CA LEU A 21 -5.47 3.48 14.83
C LEU A 21 -4.02 3.20 15.28
N LEU A 22 -3.58 3.88 16.34
CA LEU A 22 -2.26 3.71 16.92
C LEU A 22 -2.25 2.50 17.86
N PHE A 23 -1.13 1.76 17.86
CA PHE A 23 -0.89 0.58 18.70
C PHE A 23 -1.04 0.84 20.21
N THR A 24 -0.88 2.09 20.63
CA THR A 24 -0.99 2.49 22.05
C THR A 24 -2.42 2.77 22.49
N GLN A 25 -3.39 2.83 21.57
CA GLN A 25 -4.77 3.15 21.91
C GLN A 25 -5.62 1.90 22.13
N PHE A 26 -6.62 2.01 23.02
CA PHE A 26 -7.56 0.93 23.30
C PHE A 26 -8.29 0.42 22.05
N TYR A 27 -8.63 1.33 21.12
CA TYR A 27 -9.31 0.97 19.87
C TYR A 27 -8.53 -0.04 19.03
N PHE A 28 -7.18 0.04 19.03
CA PHE A 28 -6.33 -0.93 18.34
C PHE A 28 -6.44 -2.32 18.97
N TRP A 29 -6.35 -2.41 20.30
CA TRP A 29 -6.45 -3.69 21.01
C TRP A 29 -7.83 -4.33 20.89
N ALA A 30 -8.90 -3.53 20.90
CA ALA A 30 -10.25 -4.01 20.65
C ALA A 30 -10.41 -4.55 19.21
N PHE A 31 -9.92 -3.80 18.21
CA PHE A 31 -9.88 -4.24 16.82
C PHE A 31 -9.07 -5.53 16.66
N PHE A 32 -7.88 -5.59 17.24
CA PHE A 32 -7.01 -6.76 17.22
C PHE A 32 -7.68 -7.99 17.84
N ALA A 33 -8.34 -7.83 18.99
CA ALA A 33 -9.07 -8.92 19.65
C ALA A 33 -10.20 -9.47 18.75
N ILE A 34 -10.95 -8.61 18.07
CA ILE A 34 -11.99 -9.02 17.11
C ILE A 34 -11.37 -9.75 15.92
N VAL A 35 -10.30 -9.19 15.32
CA VAL A 35 -9.59 -9.81 14.20
C VAL A 35 -9.06 -11.18 14.60
N PHE A 36 -8.47 -11.30 15.78
CA PHE A 36 -7.91 -12.53 16.31
C PHE A 36 -9.01 -13.57 16.59
N ALA A 37 -10.15 -13.16 17.15
CA ALA A 37 -11.29 -14.05 17.36
C ALA A 37 -11.83 -14.61 16.04
N VAL A 38 -12.03 -13.76 15.03
CA VAL A 38 -12.47 -14.21 13.70
C VAL A 38 -11.42 -15.09 13.04
N PHE A 39 -10.14 -14.71 13.11
CA PHE A 39 -9.03 -15.51 12.63
C PHE A 39 -9.02 -16.92 13.26
N SER A 40 -9.21 -17.01 14.58
CA SER A 40 -9.29 -18.27 15.32
C SER A 40 -10.46 -19.15 14.85
N LEU A 41 -11.56 -18.59 14.36
CA LEU A 41 -12.66 -19.38 13.81
C LEU A 41 -12.38 -19.89 12.38
N ILE A 42 -11.63 -19.13 11.58
CA ILE A 42 -11.41 -19.42 10.16
C ILE A 42 -10.02 -19.97 9.82
N HIS A 43 -9.13 -20.14 10.81
CA HIS A 43 -7.72 -20.50 10.61
C HIS A 43 -7.52 -21.78 9.78
N ASN A 44 -8.43 -22.75 9.92
CA ASN A 44 -8.40 -24.02 9.19
C ASN A 44 -8.74 -23.90 7.70
N LYS A 45 -9.34 -22.78 7.26
CA LYS A 45 -9.74 -22.56 5.86
C LYS A 45 -8.78 -21.61 5.18
N PHE A 46 -7.73 -22.15 4.54
CA PHE A 46 -6.64 -21.38 3.94
C PHE A 46 -7.09 -20.17 3.09
N ALA A 47 -8.01 -20.39 2.14
CA ALA A 47 -8.48 -19.32 1.26
C ALA A 47 -9.26 -18.22 2.00
N LEU A 48 -10.11 -18.61 2.95
CA LEU A 48 -10.91 -17.66 3.74
C LEU A 48 -10.01 -16.87 4.69
N ARG A 49 -9.04 -17.54 5.33
CA ARG A 49 -8.03 -16.94 6.19
C ARG A 49 -7.21 -15.88 5.45
N ASN A 50 -6.66 -16.21 4.29
CA ASN A 50 -5.83 -15.28 3.53
C ASN A 50 -6.66 -14.10 3.00
N ALA A 51 -7.88 -14.35 2.51
CA ALA A 51 -8.78 -13.28 2.09
C ALA A 51 -9.14 -12.35 3.26
N PHE A 52 -9.51 -12.91 4.41
CA PHE A 52 -9.81 -12.14 5.62
C PHE A 52 -8.63 -11.27 6.04
N LEU A 53 -7.43 -11.85 6.17
CA LEU A 53 -6.25 -11.10 6.58
C LEU A 53 -5.85 -10.03 5.57
N PHE A 54 -6.02 -10.30 4.27
CA PHE A 54 -5.79 -9.29 3.23
C PHE A 54 -6.75 -8.10 3.37
N PHE A 55 -8.05 -8.34 3.50
CA PHE A 55 -9.03 -7.26 3.64
C PHE A 55 -8.89 -6.50 4.96
N VAL A 56 -8.58 -7.19 6.06
CA VAL A 56 -8.28 -6.56 7.35
C VAL A 56 -7.04 -5.68 7.26
N SER A 57 -5.98 -6.16 6.60
CA SER A 57 -4.76 -5.38 6.39
C SER A 57 -5.01 -4.14 5.54
N LEU A 58 -5.78 -4.27 4.45
CA LEU A 58 -6.18 -3.14 3.62
C LEU A 58 -7.04 -2.13 4.39
N PHE A 59 -7.98 -2.60 5.20
CA PHE A 59 -8.80 -1.74 6.04
C PHE A 59 -7.96 -0.96 7.07
N PHE A 60 -7.06 -1.65 7.75
CA PHE A 60 -6.13 -1.02 8.69
C PHE A 60 -5.23 0.01 8.00
N TYR A 61 -4.72 -0.32 6.82
CA TYR A 61 -3.94 0.60 6.00
C TYR A 61 -4.75 1.83 5.58
N TYR A 62 -6.00 1.65 5.15
CA TYR A 62 -6.89 2.75 4.83
C TYR A 62 -7.18 3.65 6.03
N LYS A 63 -7.39 3.07 7.23
CA LYS A 63 -7.61 3.85 8.46
C LYS A 63 -6.38 4.64 8.91
N THR A 64 -5.17 4.20 8.56
CA THR A 64 -3.92 4.88 8.93
C THR A 64 -3.42 5.85 7.87
N SER A 65 -3.60 5.52 6.59
CA SER A 65 -3.02 6.25 5.44
C SER A 65 -4.08 6.73 4.42
N GLY A 66 -5.38 6.60 4.69
CA GLY A 66 -6.44 7.13 3.82
C GLY A 66 -6.37 6.61 2.38
N SER A 67 -6.48 7.52 1.41
CA SER A 67 -6.50 7.21 -0.03
C SER A 67 -5.20 6.58 -0.55
N TYR A 68 -4.09 6.66 0.19
CA TYR A 68 -2.84 6.02 -0.20
C TYR A 68 -2.93 4.48 -0.24
N VAL A 69 -4.00 3.88 0.33
CA VAL A 69 -4.32 2.46 0.13
C VAL A 69 -4.39 2.07 -1.35
N LEU A 70 -4.77 3.01 -2.24
CA LEU A 70 -4.83 2.77 -3.68
C LEU A 70 -3.45 2.53 -4.28
N ILE A 71 -2.41 3.17 -3.77
CA ILE A 71 -1.02 2.90 -4.18
C ILE A 71 -0.61 1.51 -3.73
N LEU A 72 -0.97 1.10 -2.52
CA LEU A 72 -0.70 -0.25 -2.03
C LEU A 72 -1.39 -1.30 -2.92
N ILE A 73 -2.67 -1.10 -3.25
CA ILE A 73 -3.43 -1.98 -4.16
C ILE A 73 -2.79 -2.00 -5.55
N PHE A 74 -2.41 -0.83 -6.08
CA PHE A 74 -1.70 -0.73 -7.35
C PHE A 74 -0.39 -1.53 -7.33
N THR A 75 0.42 -1.37 -6.28
CA THR A 75 1.68 -2.11 -6.11
C THR A 75 1.44 -3.62 -6.05
N VAL A 76 0.41 -4.08 -5.32
CA VAL A 76 0.01 -5.50 -5.27
C VAL A 76 -0.33 -6.00 -6.67
N VAL A 77 -1.21 -5.30 -7.38
CA VAL A 77 -1.71 -5.72 -8.70
C VAL A 77 -0.59 -5.71 -9.74
N ALA A 78 0.17 -4.61 -9.83
CA ALA A 78 1.24 -4.45 -10.80
C ALA A 78 2.34 -5.51 -10.62
N ASN A 79 2.85 -5.69 -9.39
CA ASN A 79 3.92 -6.65 -9.13
C ASN A 79 3.44 -8.10 -9.28
N TYR A 80 2.19 -8.42 -8.96
CA TYR A 80 1.63 -9.75 -9.20
C TYR A 80 1.66 -10.13 -10.68
N TYR A 81 1.15 -9.24 -11.55
CA TYR A 81 1.11 -9.49 -12.98
C TYR A 81 2.50 -9.46 -13.62
N LEU A 82 3.37 -8.53 -13.21
CA LEU A 82 4.75 -8.48 -13.67
C LEU A 82 5.51 -9.75 -13.30
N ALA A 83 5.38 -10.26 -12.06
CA ALA A 83 6.00 -11.51 -11.65
C ALA A 83 5.55 -12.70 -12.51
N LYS A 84 4.24 -12.82 -12.76
CA LYS A 84 3.72 -13.88 -13.64
C LYS A 84 4.22 -13.75 -15.07
N TRP A 85 4.30 -12.54 -15.60
CA TRP A 85 4.80 -12.28 -16.94
C TRP A 85 6.30 -12.58 -17.05
N ILE A 86 7.11 -12.19 -16.08
CA ILE A 86 8.55 -12.51 -16.00
C ILE A 86 8.79 -14.02 -15.92
N HIS A 87 7.93 -14.75 -15.21
CA HIS A 87 8.08 -16.20 -15.06
C HIS A 87 7.69 -16.97 -16.33
N ARG A 88 6.63 -16.55 -17.03
CA ARG A 88 6.13 -17.22 -18.25
C ARG A 88 7.03 -17.03 -19.46
N ASN A 89 7.74 -15.90 -19.54
CA ASN A 89 8.62 -15.62 -20.67
C ASN A 89 9.90 -16.46 -20.62
N SER A 90 10.22 -17.11 -21.74
CA SER A 90 11.48 -17.87 -21.91
C SER A 90 12.66 -16.97 -22.31
N SER A 91 12.39 -15.87 -23.03
CA SER A 91 13.43 -14.93 -23.49
C SER A 91 14.02 -14.13 -22.33
N LEU A 92 15.34 -14.19 -22.19
CA LEU A 92 16.08 -13.49 -21.14
C LEU A 92 15.87 -11.96 -21.19
N SER A 93 15.81 -11.38 -22.40
CA SER A 93 15.65 -9.93 -22.58
C SER A 93 14.32 -9.42 -22.05
N TRP A 94 13.21 -10.12 -22.36
CA TRP A 94 11.89 -9.75 -21.86
C TRP A 94 11.79 -9.90 -20.34
N ARG A 95 12.39 -10.95 -19.78
CA ARG A 95 12.44 -11.13 -18.32
C ARG A 95 13.17 -9.97 -17.65
N ARG A 96 14.33 -9.56 -18.19
CA ARG A 96 15.09 -8.40 -17.70
C ARG A 96 14.29 -7.12 -17.80
N PHE A 97 13.62 -6.89 -18.93
CA PHE A 97 12.76 -5.72 -19.14
C PHE A 97 11.64 -5.64 -18.09
N GLY A 98 10.99 -6.76 -17.75
CA GLY A 98 9.96 -6.80 -16.71
C GLY A 98 10.50 -6.44 -15.33
N VAL A 99 11.69 -6.93 -14.98
CA VAL A 99 12.36 -6.55 -13.71
C VAL A 99 12.67 -5.06 -13.70
N ILE A 100 13.23 -4.52 -14.80
CA ILE A 100 13.55 -3.09 -14.91
C ILE A 100 12.29 -2.25 -14.71
N ILE A 101 11.19 -2.57 -15.39
CA ILE A 101 9.91 -1.87 -15.19
C ILE A 101 9.45 -1.95 -13.74
N ALA A 102 9.44 -3.15 -13.16
CA ALA A 102 8.99 -3.34 -11.78
C ALA A 102 9.83 -2.50 -10.81
N VAL A 103 11.16 -2.54 -10.93
CA VAL A 103 12.08 -1.78 -10.09
C VAL A 103 11.85 -0.28 -10.28
N ILE A 104 11.75 0.21 -11.52
CA ILE A 104 11.50 1.63 -11.80
C ILE A 104 10.18 2.09 -11.19
N VAL A 105 9.07 1.36 -11.39
CA VAL A 105 7.76 1.75 -10.87
C VAL A 105 7.75 1.79 -9.34
N ASN A 106 8.32 0.77 -8.69
CA ASN A 106 8.42 0.71 -7.23
C ASN A 106 9.31 1.84 -6.68
N LEU A 107 10.51 2.05 -7.27
CA LEU A 107 11.42 3.10 -6.83
C LEU A 107 10.89 4.51 -7.11
N LEU A 108 10.21 4.75 -8.23
CA LEU A 108 9.57 6.04 -8.50
C LEU A 108 8.48 6.35 -7.48
N THR A 109 7.66 5.35 -7.13
CA THR A 109 6.64 5.48 -6.08
C THR A 109 7.31 5.84 -4.74
N LEU A 110 8.37 5.14 -4.36
CA LEU A 110 9.12 5.43 -3.14
C LEU A 110 9.78 6.82 -3.17
N SER A 111 10.42 7.18 -4.28
CA SER A 111 11.06 8.49 -4.49
C SER A 111 10.06 9.63 -4.37
N TYR A 112 8.90 9.50 -5.01
CA TYR A 112 7.84 10.51 -4.97
C TYR A 112 7.34 10.76 -3.55
N PHE A 113 7.07 9.72 -2.77
CA PHE A 113 6.52 9.90 -1.42
C PHE A 113 7.56 10.22 -0.35
N LYS A 114 8.76 9.64 -0.45
CA LYS A 114 9.76 9.71 0.62
C LYS A 114 10.83 10.76 0.38
N TYR A 115 11.19 11.02 -0.87
CA TYR A 115 12.37 11.82 -1.22
C TYR A 115 12.06 13.12 -1.96
N THR A 116 10.79 13.42 -2.28
CA THR A 116 10.43 14.68 -2.97
C THR A 116 10.94 15.92 -2.25
N TYR A 117 10.72 16.04 -0.95
CA TYR A 117 11.21 17.21 -0.18
C TYR A 117 12.73 17.33 -0.21
N PHE A 118 13.44 16.20 -0.05
CA PHE A 118 14.90 16.18 -0.18
C PHE A 118 15.38 16.66 -1.55
N PHE A 119 14.71 16.26 -2.64
CA PHE A 119 15.07 16.72 -3.98
C PHE A 119 14.75 18.21 -4.20
N LEU A 120 13.65 18.72 -3.65
CA LEU A 120 13.32 20.14 -3.71
C LEU A 120 14.37 20.98 -2.96
N ASP A 121 14.76 20.56 -1.76
CA ASP A 121 15.79 21.23 -0.97
C ASP A 121 17.14 21.22 -1.70
N LEU A 122 17.52 20.09 -2.33
CA LEU A 122 18.73 20.01 -3.14
C LEU A 122 18.69 20.98 -4.34
N ILE A 123 17.56 21.07 -5.04
CA ILE A 123 17.41 21.98 -6.18
C ILE A 123 17.50 23.44 -5.71
N GLN A 124 16.89 23.77 -4.58
CA GLN A 124 16.99 25.11 -4.00
C GLN A 124 18.43 25.46 -3.64
N GLN A 125 19.18 24.53 -3.03
CA GLN A 125 20.58 24.76 -2.64
C GLN A 125 21.52 24.90 -3.84
N VAL A 126 21.33 24.11 -4.90
CA VAL A 126 22.24 24.09 -6.05
C VAL A 126 21.91 25.18 -7.06
N PHE A 127 20.61 25.44 -7.30
CA PHE A 127 20.14 26.30 -8.37
C PHE A 127 19.46 27.59 -7.89
N GLY A 128 19.21 27.73 -6.58
CA GLY A 128 18.51 28.90 -6.02
C GLY A 128 17.03 28.98 -6.40
N LEU A 129 16.44 27.89 -6.90
CA LEU A 129 15.04 27.85 -7.33
C LEU A 129 14.13 27.42 -6.17
N GLU A 130 13.19 28.27 -5.80
CA GLU A 130 12.16 27.95 -4.80
C GLU A 130 11.03 27.13 -5.47
N LEU A 131 11.08 25.81 -5.28
CA LEU A 131 10.06 24.90 -5.77
C LEU A 131 9.23 24.37 -4.60
N HIS A 132 7.91 24.41 -4.75
CA HIS A 132 6.99 23.85 -3.77
C HIS A 132 6.50 22.46 -4.20
N ALA A 133 6.38 21.55 -3.24
CA ALA A 133 5.84 20.22 -3.49
C ALA A 133 4.35 20.31 -3.85
N TYR A 134 3.97 19.67 -4.95
CA TYR A 134 2.57 19.50 -5.33
C TYR A 134 2.19 18.02 -5.25
N ASN A 135 1.16 17.70 -4.46
CA ASN A 135 0.71 16.33 -4.29
C ASN A 135 -0.25 15.92 -5.42
N PHE A 136 0.31 15.65 -6.60
CA PHE A 136 -0.40 15.12 -7.77
C PHE A 136 -1.32 13.94 -7.44
N PHE A 137 -0.93 13.05 -6.51
CA PHE A 137 -1.77 11.93 -6.12
C PHE A 137 -3.04 12.37 -5.38
N ASN A 138 -2.93 13.30 -4.44
CA ASN A 138 -4.11 13.87 -3.77
C ASN A 138 -4.97 14.67 -4.74
N ALA A 139 -4.38 15.42 -5.67
CA ALA A 139 -5.14 16.12 -6.71
C ALA A 139 -5.96 15.14 -7.58
N ALA A 140 -5.34 14.05 -8.02
CA ALA A 140 -6.01 13.03 -8.83
C ALA A 140 -7.10 12.30 -8.03
N SER A 141 -6.82 11.92 -6.78
CA SER A 141 -7.81 11.25 -5.92
C SER A 141 -8.98 12.18 -5.56
N ASN A 142 -8.74 13.46 -5.29
CA ASN A 142 -9.80 14.45 -5.08
C ASN A 142 -10.73 14.56 -6.29
N TYR A 143 -10.17 14.58 -7.51
CA TYR A 143 -10.98 14.57 -8.73
C TYR A 143 -11.81 13.30 -8.88
N LEU A 144 -11.21 12.12 -8.63
CA LEU A 144 -11.86 10.82 -8.80
C LEU A 144 -12.93 10.54 -7.74
N PHE A 145 -12.68 10.89 -6.48
CA PHE A 145 -13.54 10.58 -5.34
C PHE A 145 -14.37 11.78 -4.86
N LYS A 146 -14.24 12.94 -5.52
CA LYS A 146 -14.90 14.20 -5.15
C LYS A 146 -14.65 14.57 -3.68
N THR A 147 -13.41 14.38 -3.23
CA THR A 147 -12.95 14.72 -1.88
C THR A 147 -12.14 16.02 -1.89
N GLU A 148 -12.11 16.72 -0.76
CA GLU A 148 -11.34 17.96 -0.57
C GLU A 148 -10.16 17.71 0.40
N SER A 149 -9.20 16.88 -0.01
CA SER A 149 -7.97 16.66 0.78
C SER A 149 -6.87 17.65 0.39
N LEU A 150 -6.06 18.07 1.36
CA LEU A 150 -4.94 19.00 1.14
C LEU A 150 -3.96 18.46 0.08
N VAL A 151 -3.63 19.30 -0.90
CA VAL A 151 -2.73 18.99 -2.02
C VAL A 151 -1.34 19.63 -1.85
N ASP A 152 -1.21 20.59 -0.93
CA ASP A 152 0.01 21.38 -0.73
C ASP A 152 1.12 20.62 0.00
N ARG A 153 0.82 19.40 0.48
CA ARG A 153 1.80 18.54 1.13
C ARG A 153 1.64 17.08 0.71
N ILE A 154 2.78 16.42 0.53
CA ILE A 154 2.87 14.99 0.30
C ILE A 154 2.94 14.32 1.67
N VAL A 155 1.87 13.63 2.06
CA VAL A 155 1.85 12.84 3.29
C VAL A 155 2.47 11.48 3.00
N LEU A 156 3.43 11.07 3.83
CA LEU A 156 4.12 9.80 3.67
C LEU A 156 3.19 8.63 4.02
N PRO A 157 2.95 7.69 3.09
CA PRO A 157 2.16 6.50 3.40
C PRO A 157 2.93 5.60 4.37
N VAL A 158 2.24 5.06 5.36
CA VAL A 158 2.86 4.17 6.35
C VAL A 158 3.44 2.96 5.63
N GLY A 159 4.67 2.57 5.99
CA GLY A 159 5.31 1.36 5.47
C GLY A 159 5.68 1.37 3.98
N ILE A 160 5.66 2.52 3.29
CA ILE A 160 5.99 2.59 1.85
C ILE A 160 7.36 2.03 1.48
N SER A 161 8.36 2.20 2.33
CA SER A 161 9.67 1.58 2.09
C SER A 161 9.58 0.05 2.17
N PHE A 162 8.84 -0.47 3.14
CA PHE A 162 8.75 -1.90 3.39
C PHE A 162 8.09 -2.65 2.24
N PHE A 163 6.87 -2.26 1.85
CA PHE A 163 6.18 -2.94 0.76
C PHE A 163 6.88 -2.72 -0.59
N THR A 164 7.55 -1.58 -0.80
CA THR A 164 8.31 -1.32 -2.02
C THR A 164 9.50 -2.30 -2.13
N PHE A 165 10.32 -2.40 -1.09
CA PHE A 165 11.48 -3.29 -1.11
C PHE A 165 11.08 -4.77 -1.12
N GLN A 166 10.00 -5.13 -0.42
CA GLN A 166 9.44 -6.48 -0.46
C GLN A 166 8.94 -6.85 -1.87
N ALA A 167 8.24 -5.94 -2.55
CA ALA A 167 7.81 -6.15 -3.94
C ALA A 167 8.99 -6.31 -4.90
N ILE A 168 10.03 -5.46 -4.76
CA ILE A 168 11.25 -5.56 -5.57
C ILE A 168 11.96 -6.89 -5.31
N SER A 169 12.14 -7.29 -4.05
CA SER A 169 12.77 -8.55 -3.68
C SER A 169 12.05 -9.72 -4.32
N TYR A 170 10.72 -9.76 -4.18
CA TYR A 170 9.90 -10.82 -4.77
C TYR A 170 10.04 -10.90 -6.30
N ILE A 171 10.04 -9.76 -7.01
CA ILE A 171 10.25 -9.73 -8.47
C ILE A 171 11.63 -10.27 -8.84
N VAL A 172 12.67 -9.87 -8.10
CA VAL A 172 14.05 -10.32 -8.34
C VAL A 172 14.18 -11.83 -8.09
N ASP A 173 13.54 -12.34 -7.04
CA ASP A 173 13.52 -13.77 -6.71
C ASP A 173 12.82 -14.60 -7.81
N VAL A 174 11.67 -14.13 -8.30
CA VAL A 174 10.97 -14.72 -9.45
C VAL A 174 11.84 -14.70 -10.70
N TYR A 175 12.55 -13.60 -10.96
CA TYR A 175 13.48 -13.50 -12.09
C TYR A 175 14.67 -14.46 -11.94
N ARG A 176 15.20 -14.64 -10.73
CA ARG A 176 16.28 -15.59 -10.44
C ARG A 176 15.81 -17.05 -10.41
N LYS A 177 14.50 -17.28 -10.50
CA LYS A 177 13.86 -18.60 -10.37
C LYS A 177 14.12 -19.24 -9.01
N THR A 178 14.41 -18.45 -7.97
CA THR A 178 14.50 -18.94 -6.58
C THR A 178 13.12 -19.18 -5.99
N VAL A 179 12.11 -18.46 -6.50
CA VAL A 179 10.70 -18.58 -6.09
C VAL A 179 9.80 -18.69 -7.33
N VAL A 180 8.76 -19.51 -7.25
CA VAL A 180 7.68 -19.58 -8.25
C VAL A 180 6.63 -18.50 -7.92
N PRO A 181 6.12 -17.73 -8.89
CA PRO A 181 5.13 -16.70 -8.60
C PRO A 181 3.88 -17.26 -7.92
N VAL A 182 3.38 -16.52 -6.94
CA VAL A 182 2.13 -16.83 -6.25
C VAL A 182 0.97 -16.92 -7.24
N ASN A 183 0.17 -17.97 -7.11
CA ASN A 183 -0.90 -18.27 -8.07
C ASN A 183 -2.11 -17.36 -7.93
N LYS A 184 -2.48 -16.94 -6.71
CA LYS A 184 -3.68 -16.13 -6.45
C LYS A 184 -3.29 -14.71 -6.05
N LEU A 185 -4.00 -13.73 -6.61
CA LEU A 185 -3.76 -12.31 -6.31
C LEU A 185 -3.96 -12.02 -4.82
N LEU A 186 -4.97 -12.61 -4.18
CA LEU A 186 -5.25 -12.45 -2.75
C LEU A 186 -4.10 -12.95 -1.85
N ASP A 187 -3.45 -14.04 -2.24
CA ASP A 187 -2.32 -14.59 -1.47
C ASP A 187 -1.09 -13.68 -1.58
N PHE A 188 -0.84 -13.12 -2.78
CA PHE A 188 0.22 -12.13 -2.99
C PHE A 188 -0.09 -10.80 -2.30
N GLY A 189 -1.36 -10.37 -2.38
CA GLY A 189 -1.87 -9.21 -1.68
C GLY A 189 -1.65 -9.35 -0.18
N PHE A 190 -2.11 -10.44 0.42
CA PHE A 190 -1.84 -10.75 1.82
C PHE A 190 -0.36 -10.67 2.15
N TYR A 191 0.52 -11.34 1.39
CA TYR A 191 1.97 -11.28 1.60
C TYR A 191 2.50 -9.83 1.65
N LEU A 192 2.08 -9.00 0.70
CA LEU A 192 2.60 -7.64 0.57
C LEU A 192 1.97 -6.62 1.52
N THR A 193 0.70 -6.84 1.87
CA THR A 193 -0.05 -5.93 2.76
C THR A 193 0.01 -6.34 4.22
N PHE A 194 0.55 -7.52 4.54
CA PHE A 194 0.60 -8.01 5.91
C PHE A 194 1.44 -7.07 6.76
N PHE A 195 0.74 -6.21 7.48
CA PHE A 195 1.30 -5.25 8.40
C PHE A 195 1.24 -5.85 9.82
N PRO A 196 2.30 -5.76 10.62
CA PRO A 196 2.23 -6.08 12.04
C PRO A 196 1.36 -5.11 12.82
#